data_AF-A0A2N7D7L2-F1
#
_entry.id   AF-A0A2N7D7L2-F1
#
_cell.length_a   1.000
_cell.length_b   1.000
_cell.length_c   1.000
_cell.angle_alpha   90.00
_cell.angle_beta   90.00
_cell.angle_gamma   90.00
#
_symmetry.space_group_name_H-M   'P 1'
#
loop_
_entity.id
_entity.type
_entity.pdbx_description
1 polymer ?
#
loop_
_entity_poly.entity_id
_entity_poly.type
_entity_poly.pdbx_seq_one_letter_code
_entity_poly.pdbx_strand_id
1 'polypeptide(L)'
;MTTPIIVLIGIVSISQAQAAGFSNEELCKAGLALALDKSPRVINSQTGKGTRVLLSLKKANSDWDYRCDLNRGSKTVQLEAREINRSDNHLKHVIRYTVTNGGRSVEVTMKQHKGRTKSEKYQAMQLKG
;
A
#
# COMPACT_ATOMS: atom_id res chain seq x y z
N MET A 1 -1.52 -1.19 -65.87
CA MET A 1 -0.40 -1.51 -64.97
C MET A 1 -0.51 -0.60 -63.76
N THR A 2 -0.95 -1.11 -62.62
CA THR A 2 -1.25 -0.33 -61.40
C THR A 2 -0.21 -0.64 -60.33
N THR A 3 0.52 0.38 -59.88
CA THR A 3 1.52 0.32 -58.80
C THR A 3 0.87 0.62 -57.44
N PRO A 4 1.06 -0.20 -56.40
CA PRO A 4 0.59 0.15 -55.06
C PRO A 4 1.61 1.03 -54.32
N ILE A 5 1.12 2.13 -53.74
CA ILE A 5 1.85 3.00 -52.80
C ILE A 5 1.71 2.40 -51.40
N ILE A 6 2.83 2.03 -50.77
CA ILE A 6 2.86 1.52 -49.39
C ILE A 6 3.08 2.71 -48.45
N VAL A 7 2.08 3.02 -47.61
CA VAL A 7 2.18 4.02 -46.55
C VAL A 7 2.68 3.34 -45.28
N LEU A 8 3.91 3.64 -44.87
CA LEU A 8 4.46 3.25 -43.57
C LEU A 8 3.93 4.19 -42.48
N ILE A 9 2.89 3.74 -41.76
CA ILE A 9 2.45 4.38 -40.52
C ILE A 9 3.36 3.87 -39.41
N GLY A 10 4.36 4.68 -39.06
CA GLY A 10 5.23 4.45 -37.91
C GLY A 10 4.41 4.53 -36.61
N ILE A 11 4.08 3.38 -36.05
CA ILE A 11 3.44 3.28 -34.75
C ILE A 11 4.51 3.60 -33.71
N VAL A 12 4.61 4.87 -33.30
CA VAL A 12 5.45 5.26 -32.17
C VAL A 12 4.85 4.60 -30.94
N SER A 13 5.45 3.50 -30.49
CA SER A 13 5.09 2.85 -29.24
C SER A 13 5.43 3.80 -28.10
N ILE A 14 4.43 4.57 -27.68
CA ILE A 14 4.50 5.36 -26.45
C ILE A 14 4.56 4.32 -25.32
N SER A 15 5.77 3.98 -24.87
CA SER A 15 5.96 3.24 -23.63
C SER A 15 5.35 4.10 -22.54
N GLN A 16 4.10 3.80 -22.16
CA GLN A 16 3.53 4.29 -20.93
C GLN A 16 4.43 3.72 -19.83
N ALA A 17 5.38 4.52 -19.36
CA ALA A 17 6.02 4.28 -18.10
C ALA A 17 4.87 4.28 -17.08
N GLN A 18 4.35 3.10 -16.75
CA GLN A 18 3.53 2.92 -15.56
C GLN A 18 4.39 3.51 -14.45
N ALA A 19 4.02 4.68 -13.95
CA ALA A 19 4.62 5.25 -12.77
C ALA A 19 4.64 4.11 -11.74
N ALA A 20 5.85 3.71 -11.33
CA ALA A 20 6.04 2.61 -10.40
C ALA A 20 5.16 2.90 -9.17
N GLY A 21 4.02 2.21 -9.10
CA GLY A 21 3.03 2.44 -8.05
C GLY A 21 3.58 1.97 -6.71
N PHE A 22 2.91 2.37 -5.63
CA PHE A 22 3.28 1.92 -4.29
C PHE A 22 3.33 0.39 -4.20
N SER A 23 4.39 -0.14 -3.61
CA SER A 23 4.55 -1.58 -3.33
C SER A 23 3.49 -2.05 -2.33
N ASN A 24 3.30 -3.38 -2.22
CA ASN A 24 2.38 -3.91 -1.20
C ASN A 24 2.82 -3.49 0.20
N GLU A 25 4.13 -3.50 0.46
CA GLU A 25 4.71 -3.15 1.75
C GLU A 25 4.48 -1.67 2.06
N GLU A 26 4.68 -0.78 1.10
CA GLU A 26 4.46 0.66 1.28
C GLU A 26 2.99 0.94 1.63
N LEU A 27 2.04 0.32 0.91
CA LEU A 27 0.60 0.47 1.20
C LEU A 27 0.23 -0.09 2.58
N CYS A 28 0.79 -1.24 2.94
CA CYS A 28 0.59 -1.86 4.24
C CYS A 28 1.17 -1.01 5.39
N LYS A 29 2.37 -0.44 5.21
CA LYS A 29 2.99 0.49 6.18
C LYS A 29 2.14 1.76 6.33
N ALA A 30 1.64 2.33 5.23
CA ALA A 30 0.76 3.49 5.27
C ALA A 30 -0.53 3.19 6.05
N GLY A 31 -1.17 2.05 5.78
CA GLY A 31 -2.35 1.62 6.52
C GLY A 31 -2.07 1.46 8.02
N LEU A 32 -1.00 0.76 8.37
CA LEU A 32 -0.66 0.51 9.78
C LEU A 32 -0.25 1.78 10.51
N ALA A 33 0.47 2.69 9.85
CA ALA A 33 0.81 4.01 10.38
C ALA A 33 -0.44 4.80 10.78
N LEU A 34 -1.44 4.85 9.91
CA LEU A 34 -2.73 5.50 10.19
C LEU A 34 -3.44 4.86 11.39
N ALA A 35 -3.48 3.53 11.43
CA ALA A 35 -4.18 2.76 12.46
C ALA A 35 -3.56 2.94 13.84
N LEU A 36 -2.23 2.98 13.93
CA LEU A 36 -1.48 3.08 15.18
C LEU A 36 -1.11 4.51 15.58
N ASP A 37 -1.38 5.50 14.72
CA ASP A 37 -0.92 6.88 14.90
C ASP A 37 0.61 6.96 15.07
N LYS A 38 1.33 6.26 14.18
CA LYS A 38 2.80 6.15 14.21
C LYS A 38 3.41 6.55 12.88
N SER A 39 4.67 6.96 12.91
CA SER A 39 5.43 7.22 11.69
C SER A 39 5.63 5.92 10.88
N PRO A 40 5.43 5.92 9.55
CA PRO A 40 5.69 4.74 8.72
C PRO A 40 7.14 4.23 8.82
N ARG A 41 8.10 5.11 9.14
CA ARG A 41 9.53 4.77 9.25
C ARG A 41 9.85 3.83 10.41
N VAL A 42 9.02 3.79 11.45
CA VAL A 42 9.23 2.86 12.57
C VAL A 42 8.61 1.49 12.32
N ILE A 43 7.96 1.30 11.16
CA ILE A 43 7.31 0.05 10.78
C ILE A 43 8.23 -0.72 9.84
N ASN A 44 8.67 -1.87 10.29
CA ASN A 44 9.46 -2.79 9.50
C ASN A 44 8.52 -3.74 8.75
N SER A 45 8.77 -3.93 7.45
CA SER A 45 8.14 -4.99 6.68
C SER A 45 9.04 -6.22 6.69
N GLN A 46 8.40 -7.38 6.76
CA GLN A 46 9.06 -8.66 6.68
C GLN A 46 8.55 -9.43 5.47
N THR A 47 9.31 -10.43 5.05
CA THR A 47 8.99 -11.23 3.86
C THR A 47 7.59 -11.83 3.97
N GLY A 48 6.67 -11.26 3.18
CA GLY A 48 5.34 -11.78 2.97
C GLY A 48 5.27 -12.75 1.79
N LYS A 49 4.09 -13.31 1.55
CA LYS A 49 3.81 -14.10 0.34
C LYS A 49 2.63 -13.47 -0.40
N GLY A 50 2.80 -13.17 -1.69
CA GLY A 50 1.75 -12.63 -2.55
C GLY A 50 1.24 -11.26 -2.08
N THR A 51 -0.05 -11.18 -1.77
CA THR A 51 -0.72 -9.95 -1.30
C THR A 51 -0.61 -9.72 0.20
N ARG A 52 -0.08 -10.69 0.94
CA ARG A 52 0.10 -10.62 2.39
C ARG A 52 1.47 -10.05 2.74
N VAL A 53 1.50 -9.08 3.63
CA VAL A 53 2.72 -8.47 4.19
C VAL A 53 2.69 -8.62 5.72
N LEU A 54 3.82 -9.03 6.29
CA LEU A 54 4.00 -9.08 7.73
C LEU A 54 4.73 -7.81 8.18
N LEU A 55 4.28 -7.22 9.28
CA LEU A 55 4.80 -5.95 9.80
C LEU A 55 5.19 -6.09 11.28
N SER A 56 6.24 -5.39 11.69
CA SER A 56 6.66 -5.28 13.09
C SER A 56 7.08 -3.87 13.47
N LEU A 57 6.86 -3.49 14.72
CA LEU A 57 7.36 -2.23 15.29
C LEU A 57 8.75 -2.39 15.91
N LYS A 58 9.13 -3.63 16.24
CA LYS A 58 10.46 -3.98 16.76
C LYS A 58 11.45 -4.19 15.61
N LYS A 59 12.75 -4.03 15.91
CA LYS A 59 13.88 -4.24 14.98
C LYS A 59 13.83 -5.64 14.31
N ALA A 60 14.45 -5.73 13.13
CA ALA A 60 14.58 -6.94 12.32
C ALA A 60 15.16 -8.11 13.11
N ASN A 61 14.29 -9.05 13.51
CA ASN A 61 14.48 -10.37 14.16
C ASN A 61 13.28 -10.77 15.04
N SER A 62 12.27 -9.91 15.19
CA SER A 62 10.96 -10.27 15.77
C SER A 62 10.13 -11.03 14.72
N ASP A 63 9.40 -12.08 15.11
CA ASP A 63 8.55 -12.89 14.22
C ASP A 63 7.62 -12.05 13.32
N TRP A 64 6.79 -11.19 13.92
CA TRP A 64 5.87 -10.21 13.31
C TRP A 64 4.83 -9.80 14.37
N ASP A 65 4.35 -8.56 14.31
CA ASP A 65 3.35 -8.01 15.25
C ASP A 65 1.98 -7.86 14.57
N TYR A 66 1.97 -7.57 13.27
CA TYR A 66 0.76 -7.33 12.49
C TYR A 66 0.81 -8.04 11.13
N ARG A 67 -0.36 -8.43 10.66
CA ARG A 67 -0.59 -8.95 9.31
C ARG A 67 -1.38 -7.95 8.51
N CYS A 68 -0.90 -7.68 7.31
CA CYS A 68 -1.58 -6.87 6.31
C CYS A 68 -1.96 -7.75 5.12
N ASP A 69 -3.24 -7.79 4.78
CA ASP A 69 -3.73 -8.40 3.55
C ASP A 69 -4.18 -7.29 2.59
N LEU A 70 -3.49 -7.16 1.44
CA LEU A 70 -3.78 -6.15 0.43
C LEU A 70 -4.77 -6.66 -0.62
N ASN A 71 -5.76 -5.86 -0.95
CA ASN A 71 -6.61 -6.08 -2.11
C ASN A 71 -6.51 -4.88 -3.07
N ARG A 72 -5.83 -5.10 -4.20
CA ARG A 72 -5.62 -4.09 -5.25
C ARG A 72 -6.92 -3.74 -6.00
N GLY A 73 -7.84 -4.70 -6.13
CA GLY A 73 -9.12 -4.51 -6.83
C GLY A 73 -10.08 -3.61 -6.07
N SER A 74 -10.23 -3.82 -4.76
CA SER A 74 -11.04 -2.97 -3.88
C SER A 74 -10.30 -1.77 -3.31
N LYS A 75 -8.99 -1.65 -3.57
CA LYS A 75 -8.08 -0.63 -3.03
C LYS A 75 -8.14 -0.56 -1.50
N THR A 76 -8.02 -1.72 -0.87
CA THR A 76 -8.07 -1.84 0.59
C THR A 76 -6.87 -2.58 1.15
N VAL A 77 -6.51 -2.22 2.38
CA VAL A 77 -5.60 -2.93 3.27
C VAL A 77 -6.41 -3.42 4.46
N GLN A 78 -6.38 -4.72 4.73
CA GLN A 78 -6.92 -5.31 5.95
C GLN A 78 -5.78 -5.54 6.93
N LEU A 79 -5.87 -4.93 8.11
CA LEU A 79 -4.90 -5.09 9.18
C LEU A 79 -5.47 -5.97 10.29
N GLU A 80 -4.62 -6.86 10.78
CA GLU A 80 -4.91 -7.72 11.92
C GLU A 80 -3.67 -7.80 12.81
N ALA A 81 -3.84 -7.53 14.10
CA ALA A 81 -2.78 -7.80 15.08
C ALA A 81 -2.60 -9.31 15.29
N ARG A 82 -1.37 -9.74 15.60
CA ARG A 82 -1.13 -11.11 16.05
C ARG A 82 -1.86 -11.36 17.36
N GLU A 83 -2.47 -12.54 17.52
CA GLU A 83 -3.30 -12.91 18.68
C GLU A 83 -2.57 -12.79 20.04
N ILE A 84 -1.24 -12.94 20.05
CA ILE A 84 -0.41 -12.74 21.25
C ILE A 84 -0.33 -11.28 21.70
N ASN A 85 -0.65 -10.34 20.80
CA ASN A 85 -0.61 -8.91 21.06
C ASN A 85 -1.95 -8.43 21.62
N ARG A 86 -2.25 -8.84 22.86
CA ARG A 86 -3.55 -8.65 23.53
C ARG A 86 -4.01 -7.19 23.63
N SER A 87 -3.07 -6.23 23.65
CA SER A 87 -3.39 -4.79 23.67
C SER A 87 -3.98 -4.30 22.35
N ASP A 88 -3.62 -4.94 21.23
CA ASP A 88 -4.00 -4.54 19.88
C ASP A 88 -5.00 -5.53 19.24
N ASN A 89 -5.55 -6.47 20.02
CA ASN A 89 -6.44 -7.53 19.53
C ASN A 89 -7.77 -7.00 18.94
N HIS A 90 -8.04 -5.70 19.10
CA HIS A 90 -9.15 -4.97 18.51
C HIS A 90 -8.83 -4.36 17.14
N LEU A 91 -7.57 -4.44 16.68
CA LEU A 91 -7.11 -3.85 15.44
C LEU A 91 -7.45 -4.79 14.26
N LYS A 92 -8.75 -4.86 13.96
CA LYS A 92 -9.30 -5.47 12.74
C LYS A 92 -9.92 -4.36 11.90
N HIS A 93 -9.08 -3.68 11.14
CA HIS A 93 -9.50 -2.53 10.33
C HIS A 93 -9.34 -2.79 8.84
N VAL A 94 -10.38 -2.43 8.09
CA VAL A 94 -10.30 -2.29 6.64
C VAL A 94 -10.03 -0.81 6.34
N ILE A 95 -8.87 -0.55 5.78
CA ILE A 95 -8.38 0.77 5.42
C ILE A 95 -8.44 0.90 3.90
N ARG A 96 -9.08 1.96 3.41
CA ARG A 96 -9.08 2.28 1.96
C ARG A 96 -7.85 3.10 1.64
N TYR A 97 -7.30 2.91 0.45
CA TYR A 97 -6.20 3.75 -0.04
C TYR A 97 -6.50 4.33 -1.42
N THR A 98 -6.00 5.54 -1.66
CA THR A 98 -6.09 6.23 -2.95
C THR A 98 -4.71 6.71 -3.33
N VAL A 99 -4.18 6.15 -4.42
CA VAL A 99 -2.93 6.62 -5.02
C VAL A 99 -3.24 7.86 -5.85
N THR A 100 -2.51 8.94 -5.59
CA THR A 100 -2.69 10.27 -6.19
C THR A 100 -1.34 10.78 -6.72
N ASN A 101 -1.37 11.97 -7.36
CA ASN A 101 -0.16 12.65 -7.84
C ASN A 101 0.71 11.76 -8.74
N GLY A 102 0.08 11.08 -9.70
CA GLY A 102 0.77 10.19 -10.64
C GLY A 102 1.56 9.05 -9.98
N GLY A 103 1.16 8.57 -8.79
CA GLY A 103 1.86 7.51 -8.07
C GLY A 103 2.83 7.99 -6.98
N ARG A 104 2.94 9.30 -6.74
CA ARG A 104 3.91 9.87 -5.79
C ARG A 104 3.38 9.97 -4.36
N SER A 105 2.07 10.00 -4.19
CA SER A 105 1.41 10.07 -2.89
C SER A 105 0.27 9.06 -2.75
N VAL A 106 0.08 8.56 -1.54
CA VAL A 106 -1.06 7.72 -1.17
C VAL A 106 -1.80 8.37 -0.01
N GLU A 107 -3.11 8.49 -0.13
CA GLU A 107 -3.99 8.82 0.99
C GLU A 107 -4.60 7.52 1.49
N VAL A 108 -4.55 7.30 2.81
CA VAL A 108 -5.17 6.16 3.47
C VAL A 108 -6.28 6.67 4.39
N THR A 109 -7.38 5.93 4.45
CA THR A 109 -8.60 6.34 5.15
C THR A 109 -9.22 5.17 5.89
N MET A 110 -9.52 5.36 7.18
CA MET A 110 -10.18 4.37 8.03
C MET A 110 -11.43 4.93 8.72
N LYS A 111 -12.45 4.08 8.89
CA LYS A 111 -13.61 4.39 9.72
C LYS A 111 -13.33 4.03 11.17
N GLN A 112 -13.62 4.95 12.08
CA GLN A 112 -13.53 4.76 13.52
C GLN A 112 -14.89 4.31 14.10
N HIS A 113 -14.86 3.74 15.30
CA HIS A 113 -16.04 3.18 15.99
C HIS A 113 -17.22 4.15 16.16
N LYS A 114 -16.97 5.47 16.18
CA LYS A 114 -17.99 6.51 16.35
C LYS A 114 -18.48 7.10 15.01
N GLY A 115 -18.29 6.40 13.90
CA GLY A 115 -18.63 6.90 12.55
C GLY A 115 -17.70 8.00 12.02
N ARG A 116 -16.72 8.44 12.81
CA ARG A 116 -15.69 9.38 12.38
C ARG A 116 -14.76 8.72 11.37
N THR A 117 -14.23 9.52 10.45
CA THR A 117 -13.24 9.08 9.47
C THR A 117 -11.90 9.68 9.84
N LYS A 118 -10.84 8.85 9.87
CA LYS A 118 -9.45 9.30 9.97
C LYS A 118 -8.79 9.09 8.62
N SER A 119 -8.10 10.09 8.09
CA SER A 119 -7.28 9.95 6.90
C SER A 119 -5.91 10.59 7.08
N GLU A 120 -4.92 10.07 6.35
CA GLU A 120 -3.59 10.62 6.29
C GLU A 120 -2.99 10.42 4.91
N LYS A 121 -2.17 11.37 4.47
CA LYS A 121 -1.50 11.33 3.17
C LYS A 121 0.00 11.16 3.35
N TYR A 122 0.55 10.16 2.70
CA TYR A 122 1.97 9.85 2.71
C TYR A 122 2.57 9.98 1.31
N GLN A 123 3.78 10.51 1.24
CA GLN A 123 4.62 10.48 0.05
C GLN A 123 5.37 9.16 -0.03
N ALA A 124 5.68 8.68 -1.23
CA ALA A 124 6.46 7.45 -1.43
C ALA A 124 7.77 7.44 -0.62
N MET A 125 8.47 8.57 -0.54
CA MET A 125 9.71 8.72 0.23
C MET A 125 9.55 8.51 1.76
N GLN A 126 8.34 8.63 2.30
CA GLN A 126 8.09 8.38 3.73
C GLN A 126 7.83 6.90 4.03
N LEU A 127 7.46 6.12 3.00
CA LEU A 127 7.11 4.71 3.13
C LEU A 127 8.26 3.78 2.74
N LYS A 128 9.28 4.32 2.06
CA LYS A 128 10.54 3.64 1.82
C LYS A 128 11.27 3.38 3.14
N GLY A 129 11.56 2.11 3.41
CA GLY A 129 12.28 1.65 4.58
C GLY A 129 12.47 0.14 4.55
#